data_AF-A0A0A8EYW6-F1
#
_entry.id   AF-A0A0A8EYW6-F1
#
_cell.length_a   1.000
_cell.length_b   1.000
_cell.length_c   1.000
_cell.angle_alpha   90.00
_cell.angle_beta   90.00
_cell.angle_gamma   90.00
#
_symmetry.space_group_name_H-M   'P 1'
#
loop_
_entity.id
_entity.type
_entity.pdbx_description
1 polymer ?
#
loop_
_entity_poly.entity_id
_entity_poly.type
_entity_poly.pdbx_seq_one_letter_code
_entity_poly.pdbx_strand_id
1 'polypeptide(L)'
;MEATEVFALLSDMTRLHLLWLLAQGESDVSSLAEQCTVSRTAVSQHLAKLRLAGLVETRREGRHIHYSLRDGHLRRLVMEALSHADHRVSGTAVHD
;
A
#
# COMPACT_ATOMS: atom_id res chain seq x y z
N MET A 1 6.80 -2.92 19.86
CA MET A 1 7.79 -2.41 18.90
C MET A 1 7.39 -2.69 17.46
N GLU A 2 6.79 -3.86 17.16
CA GLU A 2 6.31 -4.25 15.82
C GLU A 2 5.40 -3.20 15.13
N ALA A 3 4.44 -2.61 15.85
CA ALA A 3 3.57 -1.57 15.29
C ALA A 3 4.34 -0.31 14.84
N THR A 4 5.40 0.09 15.55
CA THR A 4 6.23 1.25 15.18
C THR A 4 6.97 1.01 13.87
N GLU A 5 7.45 -0.21 13.63
CA GLU A 5 8.10 -0.59 12.38
C GLU A 5 7.13 -0.55 11.21
N VAL A 6 5.90 -1.06 11.42
CA VAL A 6 4.82 -0.95 10.43
C VAL A 6 4.51 0.51 10.13
N PHE A 7 4.38 1.38 11.14
CA PHE A 7 4.13 2.80 10.92
C PHE A 7 5.29 3.50 10.22
N ALA A 8 6.54 3.16 10.52
CA ALA A 8 7.71 3.69 9.81
C ALA A 8 7.75 3.26 8.32
N LEU A 9 7.19 2.09 8.01
CA LEU A 9 7.00 1.68 6.62
C LEU A 9 5.85 2.46 5.97
N LEU A 10 4.75 2.70 6.67
CA LEU A 10 3.60 3.44 6.16
C LEU A 10 3.86 4.95 5.98
N SER A 11 4.83 5.53 6.70
CA SER A 11 5.12 6.97 6.69
C SER A 11 5.85 7.48 5.43
N ASP A 12 5.68 6.81 4.30
CA ASP A 12 6.26 7.16 3.00
C ASP A 12 5.16 7.20 1.97
N MET A 13 5.11 8.31 1.24
CA MET A 13 4.01 8.61 0.32
C MET A 13 3.83 7.51 -0.74
N THR A 14 4.91 7.04 -1.35
CA THR A 14 4.85 6.01 -2.40
C THR A 14 4.40 4.68 -1.82
N ARG A 15 4.92 4.27 -0.65
CA ARG A 15 4.50 3.01 0.00
C ARG A 15 3.04 3.07 0.42
N LEU A 16 2.58 4.18 0.98
CA LEU A 16 1.18 4.34 1.36
C LEU A 16 0.26 4.29 0.14
N HIS A 17 0.65 4.94 -0.96
CA HIS A 17 -0.09 4.89 -2.22
C HIS A 17 -0.15 3.48 -2.80
N LEU A 18 0.98 2.74 -2.81
CA LEU A 18 1.01 1.34 -3.24
C LEU A 18 0.08 0.46 -2.39
N LEU A 19 0.10 0.61 -1.06
CA LEU A 19 -0.77 -0.15 -0.18
C LEU A 19 -2.26 0.20 -0.38
N TRP A 20 -2.58 1.45 -0.68
CA TRP A 20 -3.94 1.86 -1.04
C TRP A 20 -4.42 1.26 -2.37
N LEU A 21 -3.55 1.20 -3.38
CA LEU A 21 -3.86 0.49 -4.64
C LEU A 21 -4.11 -1.00 -4.38
N LEU A 22 -3.24 -1.63 -3.59
CA LEU A 22 -3.36 -3.05 -3.23
C LEU A 22 -4.55 -3.34 -2.30
N ALA A 23 -5.08 -2.34 -1.59
CA ALA A 23 -6.32 -2.46 -0.81
C ALA A 23 -7.58 -2.59 -1.69
N GLN A 24 -7.49 -2.19 -2.96
CA GLN A 24 -8.57 -2.27 -3.95
C GLN A 24 -8.54 -3.57 -4.75
N GLY A 25 -7.37 -4.22 -4.84
CA GLY A 25 -7.19 -5.51 -5.50
C GLY A 25 -5.72 -5.84 -5.72
N GLU A 26 -5.43 -7.09 -6.08
CA GLU A 26 -4.07 -7.48 -6.45
C GLU A 26 -3.62 -6.78 -7.74
N SER A 27 -2.33 -6.46 -7.86
CA SER A 27 -1.79 -5.76 -9.03
C SER A 27 -0.33 -6.14 -9.30
N ASP A 28 0.09 -6.08 -10.56
CA ASP A 28 1.48 -6.30 -10.93
C ASP A 28 2.29 -4.99 -10.87
N VAL A 29 3.61 -5.15 -10.84
CA VAL A 29 4.55 -4.03 -10.70
C VAL A 29 4.44 -2.96 -11.79
N SER A 30 4.00 -3.34 -13.00
CA SER A 30 3.89 -2.44 -14.15
C SER A 30 2.69 -1.52 -13.97
N SER A 31 1.51 -2.08 -13.68
CA SER A 31 0.30 -1.29 -13.37
C SER A 31 0.48 -0.42 -12.12
N LEU A 32 1.20 -0.89 -11.10
CA LEU A 32 1.50 -0.07 -9.92
C LEU A 32 2.42 1.11 -10.25
N ALA A 33 3.42 0.92 -11.13
CA ALA A 33 4.32 1.99 -11.54
C ALA A 33 3.61 3.06 -12.38
N GLU A 34 2.69 2.66 -13.25
CA GLU A 34 1.87 3.59 -14.03
C GLU A 34 0.98 4.45 -13.12
N GLN A 35 0.36 3.86 -12.11
CA GLN A 35 -0.55 4.57 -11.19
C GLN A 35 0.18 5.46 -10.18
N CYS A 36 1.38 5.07 -9.74
CA CYS A 36 2.17 5.87 -8.80
C CYS A 36 3.05 6.94 -9.47
N THR A 37 3.10 7.00 -10.80
CA THR A 37 3.92 7.96 -11.57
C THR A 37 5.40 7.93 -11.16
N VAL A 38 5.91 6.76 -10.77
CA VAL A 38 7.30 6.53 -10.36
C VAL A 38 7.90 5.40 -11.20
N SER A 39 9.23 5.34 -11.26
CA SER A 39 9.90 4.30 -12.03
C SER A 39 9.56 2.90 -11.51
N ARG A 40 9.46 1.93 -12.43
CA ARG A 40 9.24 0.51 -12.10
C ARG A 40 10.29 -0.05 -11.13
N THR A 41 11.53 0.43 -11.22
CA THR A 41 12.61 0.08 -10.28
C THR A 41 12.30 0.58 -8.87
N ALA A 42 11.86 1.83 -8.72
CA ALA A 42 11.48 2.38 -7.42
C ALA A 42 10.29 1.63 -6.81
N VAL A 43 9.25 1.34 -7.60
CA VAL A 43 8.12 0.50 -7.15
C VAL A 43 8.60 -0.86 -6.68
N SER A 44 9.45 -1.53 -7.46
CA SER A 44 9.99 -2.85 -7.09
C SER A 44 10.75 -2.81 -5.76
N GLN A 45 11.54 -1.76 -5.51
CA GLN A 45 12.27 -1.58 -4.25
C GLN A 45 11.32 -1.36 -3.07
N HIS A 46 10.28 -0.54 -3.25
CA HIS A 46 9.25 -0.35 -2.23
C HIS A 46 8.49 -1.65 -1.93
N LEU A 47 8.06 -2.37 -2.95
CA LEU A 47 7.37 -3.66 -2.81
C LEU A 47 8.27 -4.72 -2.16
N ALA A 48 9.57 -4.76 -2.50
CA ALA A 48 10.52 -5.65 -1.85
C ALA A 48 10.63 -5.37 -0.35
N LYS A 49 10.68 -4.08 0.04
CA LYS A 49 10.72 -3.68 1.45
C LYS A 49 9.42 -4.05 2.19
N LEU A 50 8.27 -3.79 1.57
CA LEU A 50 6.95 -4.17 2.13
C LEU A 50 6.82 -5.68 2.28
N ARG A 51 7.33 -6.45 1.31
CA ARG A 51 7.31 -7.92 1.33
C ARG A 51 8.24 -8.47 2.41
N LEU A 52 9.43 -7.90 2.56
CA LEU A 52 10.38 -8.30 3.62
C LEU A 52 9.79 -8.06 5.01
N ALA A 53 9.03 -6.98 5.17
CA ALA A 53 8.28 -6.67 6.38
C ALA A 53 6.98 -7.49 6.54
N GLY A 54 6.64 -8.34 5.57
CA GLY A 54 5.45 -9.18 5.61
C GLY A 54 4.13 -8.44 5.44
N LEU A 55 4.13 -7.21 4.92
CA LEU A 55 2.91 -6.42 4.69
C LEU A 55 2.19 -6.80 3.38
N VAL A 56 2.95 -7.27 2.40
CA VAL A 56 2.44 -7.74 1.12
C VAL A 56 2.94 -9.14 0.83
N GLU A 57 2.17 -9.86 0.05
CA GLU A 57 2.54 -11.16 -0.48
C GLU A 57 2.53 -11.15 -2.02
N THR A 58 2.98 -12.24 -2.61
CA THR A 58 3.16 -12.34 -4.06
C THR A 58 2.60 -13.64 -4.60
N ARG A 59 1.83 -13.57 -5.68
CA ARG A 59 1.38 -14.70 -6.48
C ARG A 59 1.99 -14.61 -7.87
N ARG A 60 2.40 -15.74 -8.44
CA ARG A 60 2.90 -15.79 -9.82
C ARG A 60 1.79 -16.23 -10.77
N GLU A 61 1.58 -15.46 -11.82
CA GLU A 61 0.62 -15.77 -12.90
C GLU A 61 1.35 -15.72 -14.24
N GLY A 62 1.72 -16.90 -14.74
CA GLY A 62 2.58 -17.03 -15.91
C GLY A 62 3.94 -16.32 -15.72
N ARG A 63 4.13 -15.22 -16.45
CA ARG A 63 5.34 -14.39 -16.39
C ARG A 63 5.21 -13.19 -15.44
N HIS A 64 4.02 -12.92 -14.92
CA HIS A 64 3.74 -11.77 -14.07
C HIS A 64 3.80 -12.15 -12.59
N ILE A 65 4.24 -11.20 -11.77
CA ILE A 65 4.19 -11.28 -10.31
C ILE A 65 3.13 -10.28 -9.86
N HIS A 66 2.09 -10.79 -9.23
CA HIS A 66 1.01 -9.99 -8.65
C HIS A 66 1.28 -9.84 -7.15
N TYR A 67 1.05 -8.65 -6.65
CA TYR A 67 1.16 -8.31 -5.24
C TYR A 67 -0.24 -8.14 -4.66
N SER A 68 -0.42 -8.53 -3.40
CA SER A 68 -1.63 -8.33 -2.62
C SER A 68 -1.25 -7.96 -1.18
N LEU A 69 -2.17 -7.30 -0.46
CA LEU A 69 -2.02 -7.14 0.98
C LEU A 69 -2.11 -8.51 1.66
N ARG A 70 -1.25 -8.75 2.67
CA ARG A 70 -1.20 -10.05 3.35
C ARG A 70 -2.47 -10.40 4.12
N ASP A 71 -3.13 -9.39 4.69
CA ASP A 71 -4.36 -9.61 5.46
C ASP A 71 -5.31 -8.40 5.45
N GLY A 72 -6.51 -8.64 5.96
CA GLY A 72 -7.56 -7.62 6.07
C GLY A 72 -7.37 -6.62 7.21
N HIS A 73 -6.45 -6.83 8.17
CA HIS A 73 -6.13 -5.83 9.20
C HIS A 73 -5.37 -4.68 8.58
N LEU A 74 -4.34 -4.96 7.77
CA LEU A 74 -3.58 -3.93 7.07
C LEU A 74 -4.45 -3.13 6.11
N ARG A 75 -5.35 -3.81 5.37
CA ARG A 75 -6.34 -3.15 4.51
C ARG A 75 -7.17 -2.12 5.29
N ARG A 76 -7.74 -2.53 6.42
CA ARG A 76 -8.55 -1.65 7.28
C ARG A 76 -7.74 -0.47 7.79
N LEU A 77 -6.52 -0.72 8.26
CA LEU A 77 -5.63 0.34 8.76
C LEU A 77 -5.34 1.41 7.69
N VAL A 78 -5.00 1.00 6.47
CA VAL A 78 -4.70 1.95 5.38
C VAL A 78 -5.93 2.75 4.97
N MET A 79 -7.09 2.11 4.86
CA MET A 79 -8.34 2.80 4.52
C MET A 79 -8.74 3.81 5.59
N GLU A 80 -8.63 3.43 6.87
CA GLU A 80 -8.94 4.31 8.00
C GLU A 80 -7.99 5.51 8.06
N ALA A 81 -6.68 5.27 7.90
CA ALA A 81 -5.68 6.33 7.92
C ALA A 81 -5.90 7.36 6.80
N LEU A 82 -6.27 6.90 5.60
CA LEU A 82 -6.56 7.77 4.46
C LEU A 82 -7.89 8.50 4.60
N SER A 83 -8.93 7.84 5.11
CA SER A 83 -10.21 8.51 5.42
C SER A 83 -10.01 9.62 6.46
N HIS A 84 -9.23 9.36 7.51
CA HIS A 84 -8.88 10.38 8.50
C HIS A 84 -8.11 11.56 7.89
N ALA A 85 -7.17 11.30 6.97
CA ALA A 85 -6.43 12.34 6.29
C ALA A 85 -7.30 13.16 5.33
N ASP A 86 -8.21 12.51 4.60
CA ASP A 86 -9.16 13.18 3.70
C ASP A 86 -10.13 14.08 4.48
N HIS A 87 -10.65 13.64 5.63
CA HIS A 87 -11.48 14.51 6.49
C HIS A 87 -10.75 15.79 6.93
N ARG A 88 -9.42 15.73 7.10
CA ARG A 88 -8.61 16.90 7.45
C ARG A 88 -8.34 17.84 6.27
N VAL A 89 -8.38 17.33 5.04
CA VAL A 89 -8.11 18.10 3.81
C VAL A 89 -9.40 18.61 3.15
N SER A 90 -10.46 17.80 3.16
CA SER A 90 -11.76 18.08 2.55
C SER A 90 -12.73 18.85 3.47
N GLY A 91 -12.51 18.87 4.79
CA GLY A 91 -13.33 19.64 5.73
C GLY A 91 -14.78 19.14 5.92
N THR A 92 -15.11 17.95 5.41
CA THR A 92 -16.40 17.30 5.63
C THR A 92 -16.45 16.70 7.03
N ALA A 93 -17.45 17.13 7.80
CA ALA A 93 -17.64 16.82 9.20
C ALA A 93 -17.82 15.31 9.45
N VAL A 94 -17.31 14.88 10.61
CA VAL A 94 -17.40 13.54 11.19
C VAL A 94 -18.87 13.07 11.20
N HIS A 95 -19.14 11.88 10.67
CA HIS A 95 -20.30 11.11 11.11
C HIS A 95 -19.77 9.91 11.89
N ASP A 96 -20.05 9.94 13.19
CA ASP A 96 -19.86 8.85 14.16
C ASP A 96 -20.51 7.53 13.69
#